data_AF-A0A2A8V0Y1-F1
#
_entry.id   AF-A0A2A8V0Y1-F1
#
_cell.length_a   1.000
_cell.length_b   1.000
_cell.length_c   1.000
_cell.angle_alpha   90.00
_cell.angle_beta   90.00
_cell.angle_gamma   90.00
#
_symmetry.space_group_name_H-M   'P 1'
#
loop_
_entity.id
_entity.type
_entity.pdbx_description
1 polymer ?
#
loop_
_entity_poly.entity_id
_entity_poly.type
_entity_poly.pdbx_seq_one_letter_code
_entity_poly.pdbx_strand_id
1 'polypeptide(L)' 'MKDMKRRETELMSKVCTRNNVPPKLGRLLVKLSEREAYENNSQQTRIKEYQSLIDFHFKENQ' A
#
# COMPACT_ATOMS: atom_id res chain seq x y z
N MET A 1 -12.54 -7.55 -16.04
CA MET A 1 -11.34 -7.35 -15.17
C MET A 1 -10.06 -7.08 -15.97
N LYS A 2 -9.74 -7.84 -17.02
CA LYS A 2 -8.50 -7.61 -17.81
C LYS A 2 -8.42 -6.20 -18.44
N ASP A 3 -9.54 -5.67 -18.94
CA ASP A 3 -9.57 -4.34 -19.57
C ASP A 3 -9.37 -3.20 -18.56
N MET A 4 -9.83 -3.37 -17.32
CA MET A 4 -9.60 -2.39 -16.25
C MET A 4 -8.11 -2.32 -15.88
N LYS A 5 -7.46 -3.48 -15.68
CA LYS A 5 -6.01 -3.53 -15.38
C LYS A 5 -5.17 -2.93 -16.51
N ARG A 6 -5.60 -3.11 -17.76
CA ARG A 6 -4.94 -2.50 -18.93
C ARG A 6 -5.05 -0.97 -18.88
N ARG A 7 -6.26 -0.44 -18.69
CA ARG A 7 -6.50 1.01 -18.57
C ARG A 7 -5.76 1.64 -17.40
N GLU A 8 -5.71 0.96 -16.26
CA GLU A 8 -4.96 1.40 -15.09
C GLU A 8 -3.46 1.53 -15.39
N THR A 9 -2.87 0.54 -16.06
CA THR A 9 -1.47 0.59 -16.50
C THR A 9 -1.21 1.71 -17.49
N GLU A 10 -2.13 1.94 -18.43
CA GLU A 10 -2.06 3.04 -19.40
C GLU A 10 -2.11 4.40 -18.70
N LEU A 11 -3.02 4.59 -17.74
CA LEU A 11 -3.15 5.81 -16.94
C LEU A 11 -1.91 6.08 -16.09
N MET A 12 -1.43 5.06 -15.37
CA MET A 12 -0.22 5.14 -14.58
C MET A 12 0.97 5.55 -15.44
N SER A 13 1.18 4.93 -16.61
CA SER A 13 2.27 5.29 -17.53
C SER A 13 2.17 6.75 -17.97
N LYS A 14 0.97 7.24 -18.32
CA LYS A 14 0.75 8.65 -18.69
C LYS A 14 1.08 9.62 -17.56
N VAL A 15 0.78 9.27 -16.31
CA VAL A 15 1.12 10.10 -15.14
C VAL A 15 2.63 10.08 -14.90
N CYS A 16 3.25 8.90 -14.95
CA CYS A 16 4.70 8.76 -14.78
C CYS A 16 5.47 9.58 -15.82
N THR A 17 5.13 9.46 -17.10
CA THR A 17 5.77 10.24 -18.18
C THR A 17 5.61 11.74 -17.98
N ARG A 18 4.41 12.22 -17.58
CA ARG A 18 4.17 13.64 -17.32
C ARG A 18 5.03 14.22 -16.20
N ASN A 19 5.44 13.40 -15.24
CA ASN A 19 6.21 13.82 -14.07
C ASN A 19 7.68 13.42 -14.14
N ASN A 20 8.18 12.99 -15.31
CA ASN A 20 9.55 12.46 -15.48
C ASN A 20 9.88 11.31 -14.51
N VAL A 21 8.88 10.52 -14.13
CA VAL A 21 9.03 9.35 -13.27
C VAL A 21 9.18 8.11 -14.15
N PRO A 22 10.19 7.25 -13.93
CA PRO A 22 10.29 5.96 -14.59
C PRO A 22 9.01 5.11 -14.40
N PRO A 23 8.35 4.62 -15.47
CA PRO A 23 7.13 3.81 -15.35
C PRO A 23 7.30 2.53 -14.53
N LYS A 24 8.54 2.03 -14.40
CA LYS A 24 8.87 0.90 -13.51
C LYS A 24 8.60 1.22 -12.04
N LEU A 25 8.85 2.46 -11.61
CA LEU A 25 8.54 2.91 -10.25
C LEU A 25 7.04 3.03 -10.03
N GLY A 26 6.30 3.57 -11.01
CA GLY A 26 4.83 3.61 -10.94
C GLY A 26 4.22 2.22 -10.78
N ARG A 27 4.69 1.23 -11.55
CA ARG A 27 4.23 -0.17 -11.42
C ARG A 27 4.56 -0.77 -10.06
N LEU A 28 5.74 -0.48 -9.53
CA LEU A 28 6.13 -0.92 -8.20
C LEU A 28 5.23 -0.30 -7.13
N LEU A 29 4.89 0.98 -7.27
CA LEU A 29 4.02 1.71 -6.35
C LEU A 29 2.61 1.12 -6.32
N VAL A 30 2.03 0.83 -7.49
CA VAL A 30 0.71 0.18 -7.60
C VAL A 30 0.74 -1.19 -6.92
N LYS A 31 1.74 -2.01 -7.22
CA LYS A 31 1.90 -3.34 -6.60
C LYS A 31 2.08 -3.26 -5.08
N LEU A 32 2.83 -2.27 -4.60
CA LEU A 32 2.98 -2.02 -3.17
C LEU A 32 1.65 -1.59 -2.56
N SER A 33 0.93 -0.66 -3.18
CA SER A 33 -0.39 -0.25 -2.69
C SER A 33 -1.38 -1.40 -2.62
N GLU A 34 -1.37 -2.33 -3.59
CA GLU A 34 -2.19 -3.55 -3.55
C GLU A 34 -1.79 -4.51 -2.42
N ARG A 35 -0.54 -4.51 -1.98
CA ARG A 35 -0.09 -5.38 -0.88
C ARG A 35 -0.35 -4.71 0.48
N GLU A 36 0.14 -3.50 0.64
CA GLU A 36 0.09 -2.75 1.89
C GLU A 36 -1.33 -2.26 2.23
N ALA A 37 -2.18 -1.99 1.23
CA ALA A 37 -3.58 -1.61 1.50
C ALA A 37 -4.41 -2.78 2.05
N TYR A 38 -3.99 -4.04 1.81
CA TYR A 38 -4.73 -5.23 2.26
C TYR A 38 -4.14 -5.85 3.52
N GLU A 39 -2.88 -5.58 3.88
CA GLU A 39 -2.30 -6.03 5.16
C GLU A 39 -3.02 -5.39 6.37
N ASN A 40 -3.49 -4.13 6.25
CA ASN A 40 -4.20 -3.43 7.33
C ASN A 40 -5.74 -3.53 7.30
N ASN A 41 -6.33 -4.30 6.39
CA ASN A 41 -7.77 -4.23 6.17
C ASN A 41 -8.60 -5.21 7.01
N SER A 42 -8.01 -6.28 7.54
CA SER A 42 -8.75 -7.13 8.48
C SER A 42 -8.85 -6.42 9.83
N GLN A 43 -10.05 -6.37 10.40
CA GLN A 43 -10.28 -5.77 11.72
C GLN A 43 -9.37 -6.41 12.79
N GLN A 44 -9.13 -7.72 12.68
CA GLN A 44 -8.27 -8.47 13.59
C GLN A 44 -6.80 -8.05 13.48
N THR A 45 -6.29 -7.83 12.27
CA THR A 45 -4.91 -7.36 12.05
C THR A 45 -4.71 -5.99 12.69
N ARG A 46 -5.65 -5.06 12.49
CA ARG A 46 -5.59 -3.73 13.11
C ARG A 46 -5.61 -3.77 14.62
N ILE A 47 -6.51 -4.56 15.22
CA ILE A 47 -6.59 -4.71 16.68
C ILE A 47 -5.26 -5.24 17.22
N LYS A 48 -4.67 -6.25 16.58
CA LYS A 48 -3.40 -6.84 17.00
C LYS A 48 -2.24 -5.85 16.93
N GLU A 49 -2.15 -5.08 15.84
CA GLU A 49 -1.10 -4.06 15.67
C GLU A 49 -1.22 -2.96 16.71
N TYR A 50 -2.43 -2.41 16.90
CA TYR A 50 -2.65 -1.39 17.92
C TYR A 50 -2.39 -1.90 19.34
N GLN A 51 -2.82 -3.12 19.67
CA GLN A 51 -2.52 -3.71 20.97
C GLN A 51 -1.01 -3.92 21.15
N SER A 52 -0.29 -4.34 20.11
CA SER A 52 1.17 -4.51 20.18
C SER A 52 1.90 -3.18 20.42
N LEU A 53 1.42 -2.09 19.80
CA LEU A 53 1.95 -0.74 20.01
C LEU A 53 1.65 -0.22 21.43
N ILE A 54 0.43 -0.43 21.91
CA ILE A 54 0.04 -0.11 23.29
C ILE A 54 0.94 -0.89 24.25
N ASP A 55 1.02 -2.21 24.09
CA ASP A 55 1.85 -3.04 24.95
C ASP A 55 3.30 -2.55 24.94
N PHE A 56 3.90 -2.29 23.77
CA PHE A 56 5.27 -1.77 23.66
C PHE A 56 5.49 -0.48 24.48
N HIS A 57 4.60 0.50 24.35
CA HIS A 57 4.74 1.80 25.03
C HIS A 57 4.35 1.76 26.52
N PHE A 58 3.52 0.82 26.93
CA PHE A 58 3.03 0.72 28.31
C PHE A 58 3.72 -0.39 29.14
N LYS A 59 4.50 -1.29 28.54
CA LYS A 59 5.31 -2.30 29.25
C LYS A 59 6.59 -1.74 29.87
N GLU A 60 7.15 -0.66 29.33
CA GLU A 60 8.37 -0.02 29.87
C GLU A 60 8.10 0.95 31.03
N ASN A 61 6.82 1.17 31.40
CA ASN A 61 6.41 2.07 32.49
C ASN A 61 5.93 1.35 33.77
N GLN A 62 6.31 0.08 33.95
CA GLN A 62 6.17 -0.68 35.21
C GLN A 62 7.53 -1.20 35.67
#